data_AF-A0A4Y9KY85-F1
#
_entry.id   AF-A0A4Y9KY85-F1
#
_cell.length_a   1.000
_cell.length_b   1.000
_cell.length_c   1.000
_cell.angle_alpha   90.00
_cell.angle_beta   90.00
_cell.angle_gamma   90.00
#
_symmetry.space_group_name_H-M   'P 1'
#
loop_
_entity.id
_entity.type
_entity.pdbx_description
1 polymer ?
#
loop_
_entity_poly.entity_id
_entity_poly.type
_entity_poly.pdbx_seq_one_letter_code
_entity_poly.pdbx_strand_id
1 'polypeptide(L)'
;MRDRQPPTMPLPSCSTDLSGRPHDRIRHTTGRLTGILVLTCSLALAACTSMPRTPYTANEASVSRVLEIDGLRRYADDPVTKFSFDKNISTATRSYLALSGGGADGAYGVGVLNGWTAARTRPTFTVVSGVSTGGLIAPFAFLGPQYDDTLKEVYTSGIAESLLNDPSIVRVLFGSGLFGNTRLRELVARYVGPEILAQVARENAKGRKLLIVTTDLDTQRTAIWDMGKIAAV
;
A
#
# COMPACT_ATOMS: atom_id res chain seq x y z
N MET A 1 -87.50 54.91 -8.05
CA MET A 1 -87.82 56.12 -8.85
C MET A 1 -86.74 57.15 -8.57
N ARG A 2 -86.07 57.65 -9.62
CA ARG A 2 -85.06 58.74 -9.66
C ARG A 2 -83.66 58.54 -9.04
N ASP A 3 -82.68 58.77 -9.92
CA ASP A 3 -81.25 58.99 -9.70
C ASP A 3 -80.90 60.20 -8.82
N ARG A 4 -79.69 60.18 -8.22
CA ARG A 4 -78.60 61.21 -8.15
C ARG A 4 -77.38 60.59 -7.42
N GLN A 5 -76.10 60.99 -7.60
CA GLN A 5 -75.38 61.77 -8.62
C GLN A 5 -73.84 61.60 -8.36
N PRO A 6 -72.95 61.43 -9.36
CA PRO A 6 -71.48 61.32 -9.18
C PRO A 6 -70.83 62.70 -8.93
N PRO A 7 -69.68 62.81 -8.21
CA PRO A 7 -68.32 62.51 -8.70
C PRO A 7 -67.47 61.75 -7.63
N THR A 8 -66.13 61.62 -7.58
CA THR A 8 -64.92 62.25 -8.20
C THR A 8 -63.80 61.21 -8.48
N MET A 9 -62.66 61.64 -9.04
CA MET A 9 -61.36 60.91 -9.02
C MET A 9 -60.43 61.40 -7.90
N PRO A 10 -59.55 60.52 -7.40
CA PRO A 10 -58.17 60.88 -7.06
C PRO A 10 -57.13 60.09 -7.88
N LEU A 11 -55.89 60.60 -7.82
CA LEU A 11 -54.72 60.30 -8.66
C LEU A 11 -54.09 58.90 -8.45
N PRO A 12 -53.24 58.42 -9.39
CA PRO A 12 -52.56 57.13 -9.25
C PRO A 12 -51.44 57.19 -8.19
N SER A 13 -51.54 56.35 -7.16
CA SER A 13 -50.44 56.07 -6.25
C SER A 13 -49.51 55.01 -6.85
N CYS A 14 -48.35 55.46 -7.34
CA CYS A 14 -47.25 54.56 -7.68
C CYS A 14 -46.71 53.91 -6.39
N SER A 15 -47.04 52.64 -6.18
CA SER A 15 -46.54 51.83 -5.07
C SER A 15 -45.59 50.76 -5.59
N THR A 16 -44.32 51.14 -5.81
CA THR A 16 -43.22 50.22 -6.07
C THR A 16 -42.82 49.46 -4.81
N ASP A 17 -43.53 48.39 -4.47
CA ASP A 17 -43.10 47.47 -3.42
C ASP A 17 -42.16 46.38 -3.96
N LEU A 18 -40.96 46.82 -4.35
CA LEU A 18 -39.81 45.96 -4.63
C LEU A 18 -39.04 45.66 -3.33
N SER A 19 -39.61 44.85 -2.43
CA SER A 19 -38.96 44.54 -1.14
C SER A 19 -38.90 43.06 -0.71
N GLY A 20 -39.21 42.12 -1.61
CA GLY A 20 -38.97 40.69 -1.42
C GLY A 20 -37.48 40.30 -1.44
N ARG A 21 -36.74 40.58 -0.37
CA ARG A 21 -35.28 40.38 -0.28
C ARG A 21 -34.87 38.90 -0.49
N PRO A 22 -34.01 38.56 -1.47
CA PRO A 22 -33.52 37.18 -1.65
C PRO A 22 -32.42 36.76 -0.65
N HIS A 23 -31.88 37.70 0.13
CA HIS A 23 -30.66 37.49 0.91
C HIS A 23 -30.76 36.48 2.06
N ASP A 24 -31.90 36.39 2.78
CA ASP A 24 -32.01 35.50 3.95
C ASP A 24 -32.13 34.03 3.55
N ARG A 25 -32.83 33.72 2.44
CA ARG A 25 -32.94 32.35 1.93
C ARG A 25 -31.59 31.80 1.49
N ILE A 26 -30.72 32.64 0.92
CA ILE A 26 -29.36 32.27 0.52
C ILE A 26 -28.52 31.93 1.78
N ARG A 27 -28.48 32.82 2.77
CA ARG A 27 -27.68 32.65 4.01
C ARG A 27 -27.99 31.35 4.76
N HIS A 28 -29.27 31.01 4.93
CA HIS A 28 -29.65 29.74 5.58
C HIS A 28 -29.28 28.50 4.76
N THR A 29 -29.23 28.61 3.43
CA THR A 29 -28.85 27.50 2.55
C THR A 29 -27.34 27.27 2.59
N THR A 30 -26.54 28.34 2.54
CA THR A 30 -25.08 28.26 2.63
C THR A 30 -24.62 27.67 3.96
N GLY A 31 -25.22 28.10 5.09
CA GLY A 31 -24.88 27.58 6.42
C GLY A 31 -25.23 26.10 6.62
N ARG A 32 -26.32 25.62 6.00
CA ARG A 32 -26.68 24.19 5.99
C ARG A 32 -25.69 23.37 5.16
N LEU A 33 -25.25 23.88 4.01
CA LEU A 33 -24.27 23.22 3.16
C LEU A 33 -22.89 23.11 3.83
N THR A 34 -22.40 24.16 4.50
CA THR A 34 -21.15 24.06 5.28
C THR A 34 -21.29 23.13 6.48
N GLY A 35 -22.43 23.13 7.19
CA GLY A 35 -22.69 22.18 8.28
C GLY A 35 -22.65 20.72 7.82
N ILE A 36 -23.29 20.41 6.68
CA ILE A 36 -23.25 19.07 6.07
C ILE A 36 -21.83 18.70 5.63
N LEU A 37 -21.09 19.63 5.02
CA LEU A 37 -19.71 19.39 4.58
C LEU A 37 -18.76 19.12 5.76
N VAL A 38 -18.86 19.91 6.84
CA VAL A 38 -18.06 19.68 8.05
C VAL A 38 -18.41 18.33 8.68
N LEU A 39 -19.70 17.99 8.77
CA LEU A 39 -20.14 16.71 9.32
C LEU A 39 -19.66 15.52 8.48
N THR A 40 -19.74 15.58 7.15
CA THR A 40 -19.25 14.50 6.28
C THR A 40 -17.73 14.39 6.29
N CYS A 41 -16.99 15.50 6.33
CA CYS A 41 -15.54 15.48 6.55
C CYS A 41 -15.18 14.86 7.91
N SER A 42 -15.85 15.23 9.00
CA SER A 42 -15.61 14.66 10.33
C SER A 42 -15.92 13.16 10.40
N LEU A 43 -17.02 12.72 9.78
CA LEU A 43 -17.37 11.30 9.68
C LEU A 43 -16.37 10.51 8.82
N ALA A 44 -15.89 11.09 7.71
CA ALA A 44 -14.87 10.47 6.86
C ALA A 44 -13.51 10.36 7.56
N LEU A 45 -13.13 11.35 8.37
CA LEU A 45 -11.91 11.32 9.20
C LEU A 45 -12.02 10.27 10.34
N ALA A 46 -13.18 10.16 10.99
CA ALA A 46 -13.42 9.19 12.05
C ALA A 46 -13.51 7.73 11.56
N ALA A 47 -13.85 7.50 10.29
CA ALA A 47 -13.98 6.15 9.72
C ALA A 47 -12.69 5.31 9.76
N CYS A 48 -11.51 5.96 9.84
CA CYS A 48 -10.23 5.27 9.95
C CYS A 48 -9.85 4.85 11.38
N THR A 49 -10.52 5.38 12.41
CA THR A 49 -10.18 5.12 13.83
C THR A 49 -11.07 4.07 14.50
N SER A 50 -12.11 3.58 13.81
CA SER A 50 -13.19 2.79 14.40
C SER A 50 -13.02 1.26 14.30
N MET A 51 -11.99 0.74 13.62
CA MET A 51 -11.70 -0.69 13.62
C MET A 51 -11.14 -1.13 14.98
N PRO A 52 -11.79 -2.05 15.72
CA PRO A 52 -11.25 -2.57 16.97
C PRO A 52 -9.94 -3.32 16.69
N ARG A 53 -8.82 -2.82 17.23
CA ARG A 53 -7.57 -3.58 17.33
C ARG A 53 -7.57 -4.32 18.67
N THR A 54 -7.04 -5.54 18.69
CA THR A 54 -6.60 -6.16 19.95
C THR A 54 -5.55 -5.23 20.60
N PRO A 55 -5.69 -4.87 21.89
CA PRO A 55 -4.68 -4.10 22.59
C PRO A 55 -3.31 -4.77 22.48
N TYR A 56 -2.27 -3.98 22.22
CA TYR A 56 -0.89 -4.46 22.12
C TYR A 56 0.01 -3.52 22.92
N THR A 57 0.71 -4.08 23.90
CA THR A 57 1.53 -3.32 24.84
C THR A 57 3.01 -3.28 24.42
N ALA A 58 3.73 -2.28 24.91
CA ALA A 58 5.18 -2.20 24.72
C ALA A 58 5.93 -3.41 25.32
N ASN A 59 5.38 -4.05 26.35
CA ASN A 59 5.94 -5.27 26.92
C ASN A 59 5.82 -6.45 25.94
N GLU A 60 4.61 -6.71 25.42
CA GLU A 60 4.35 -7.74 24.40
C GLU A 60 5.20 -7.51 23.15
N ALA A 61 5.37 -6.25 22.72
CA ALA A 61 6.28 -5.89 21.65
C ALA A 61 7.75 -6.28 21.91
N SER A 62 8.24 -6.10 23.14
CA SER A 62 9.64 -6.42 23.50
C SER A 62 9.93 -7.92 23.54
N VAL A 63 8.95 -8.72 23.99
CA VAL A 63 9.06 -10.19 24.09
C VAL A 63 8.61 -10.92 22.83
N SER A 64 7.97 -10.23 21.87
CA SER A 64 7.53 -10.79 20.59
C SER A 64 8.69 -11.47 19.84
N ARG A 65 8.61 -12.80 19.70
CA ARG A 65 9.49 -13.65 18.89
C ARG A 65 8.68 -14.35 17.81
N VAL A 66 9.37 -14.83 16.79
CA VAL A 66 8.79 -15.54 15.65
C VAL A 66 9.37 -16.93 15.65
N LEU A 67 8.52 -17.94 15.92
CA LEU A 67 8.87 -19.36 16.00
C LEU A 67 10.00 -19.70 17.02
N GLU A 68 10.34 -18.79 17.93
CA GLU A 68 11.54 -18.87 18.80
C GLU A 68 12.87 -19.09 18.05
N ILE A 69 12.96 -18.67 16.78
CA ILE A 69 14.17 -18.80 15.95
C ILE A 69 14.86 -17.44 15.78
N ASP A 70 16.15 -17.40 16.15
CA ASP A 70 16.92 -16.16 16.17
C ASP A 70 17.23 -15.59 14.78
N GLY A 71 16.93 -14.30 14.63
CA GLY A 71 17.22 -13.52 13.43
C GLY A 71 16.36 -13.86 12.20
N LEU A 72 15.18 -14.49 12.37
CA LEU A 72 14.13 -14.50 11.34
C LEU A 72 13.61 -13.08 11.08
N ARG A 73 13.36 -12.32 12.15
CA ARG A 73 12.99 -10.90 12.13
C ARG A 73 14.06 -10.09 12.87
N ARG A 74 14.44 -8.95 12.31
CA ARG A 74 15.20 -7.85 12.95
C ARG A 74 14.44 -6.55 12.73
N TYR A 75 14.75 -5.51 13.48
CA TYR A 75 14.25 -4.16 13.18
C TYR A 75 15.39 -3.29 12.63
N ALA A 76 15.10 -2.33 11.76
CA ALA A 76 16.13 -1.51 11.10
C ALA A 76 16.92 -0.59 12.04
N ASP A 77 16.40 -0.36 13.25
CA ASP A 77 17.01 0.37 14.36
C ASP A 77 17.78 -0.54 15.34
N ASP A 78 17.85 -1.85 15.08
CA ASP A 78 18.72 -2.76 15.85
C ASP A 78 20.21 -2.40 15.66
N PRO A 79 21.08 -2.68 16.66
CA PRO A 79 22.52 -2.49 16.52
C PRO A 79 23.10 -3.19 15.28
N VAL A 80 24.00 -2.50 14.56
CA VAL A 80 24.63 -2.99 13.31
C VAL A 80 25.27 -4.37 13.46
N THR A 81 25.71 -4.74 14.67
CA THR A 81 26.24 -6.06 14.99
C THR A 81 25.27 -7.19 14.64
N LYS A 82 23.95 -7.00 14.81
CA LYS A 82 22.91 -7.99 14.43
C LYS A 82 22.80 -8.22 12.92
N PHE A 83 23.34 -7.31 12.10
CA PHE A 83 23.35 -7.37 10.63
C PHE A 83 24.68 -7.92 10.07
N SER A 84 25.57 -8.40 10.92
CA SER A 84 26.81 -9.06 10.50
C SER A 84 26.48 -10.35 9.74
N PHE A 85 26.77 -10.38 8.44
CA PHE A 85 26.76 -11.62 7.66
C PHE A 85 28.09 -12.37 7.84
N ASP A 86 28.04 -13.70 7.83
CA ASP A 86 29.24 -14.53 7.98
C ASP A 86 30.32 -14.16 6.97
N LYS A 87 31.54 -13.92 7.48
CA LYS A 87 32.70 -13.51 6.67
C LYS A 87 33.15 -14.59 5.66
N ASN A 88 32.65 -15.81 5.76
CA ASN A 88 33.00 -16.96 4.91
C ASN A 88 32.37 -16.94 3.51
N ILE A 89 31.53 -15.95 3.18
CA ILE A 89 31.12 -15.72 1.78
C ILE A 89 32.31 -15.11 1.03
N SER A 90 32.90 -15.96 0.18
CA SER A 90 34.03 -15.76 -0.75
C SER A 90 34.35 -14.32 -1.16
N THR A 91 35.64 -14.05 -1.42
CA THR A 91 36.21 -12.78 -1.89
C THR A 91 35.74 -12.31 -3.28
N ALA A 92 34.72 -12.96 -3.85
CA ALA A 92 34.05 -12.53 -5.07
C ALA A 92 33.30 -11.20 -4.88
N THR A 93 33.15 -10.45 -5.98
CA THR A 93 32.36 -9.21 -6.05
C THR A 93 30.95 -9.43 -5.51
N ARG A 94 30.57 -8.66 -4.48
CA ARG A 94 29.21 -8.71 -3.92
C ARG A 94 28.28 -7.80 -4.71
N SER A 95 27.17 -8.36 -5.17
CA SER A 95 26.13 -7.60 -5.87
C SER A 95 24.88 -7.53 -5.00
N TYR A 96 24.36 -6.31 -4.84
CA TYR A 96 23.19 -6.01 -4.02
C TYR A 96 22.08 -5.48 -4.93
N LEU A 97 20.85 -5.96 -4.73
CA LEU A 97 19.65 -5.45 -5.39
C LEU A 97 18.66 -4.99 -4.32
N ALA A 98 18.22 -3.74 -4.40
CA ALA A 98 17.18 -3.20 -3.52
C ALA A 98 15.96 -2.81 -4.37
N LEU A 99 14.81 -3.40 -4.08
CA LEU A 99 13.56 -3.22 -4.80
C LEU A 99 12.57 -2.42 -3.95
N SER A 100 12.21 -1.22 -4.41
CA SER A 100 11.27 -0.33 -3.73
C SER A 100 9.82 -0.81 -3.82
N GLY A 101 8.93 -0.15 -3.09
CA GLY A 101 7.50 -0.16 -3.39
C GLY A 101 7.18 0.62 -4.67
N GLY A 102 5.91 0.64 -5.06
CA GLY A 102 5.43 1.37 -6.23
C GLY A 102 4.06 0.95 -6.77
N GLY A 103 3.35 0.03 -6.11
CA GLY A 103 2.09 -0.51 -6.65
C GLY A 103 2.33 -1.22 -7.99
N ALA A 104 1.68 -0.72 -9.05
CA ALA A 104 1.80 -1.25 -10.41
C ALA A 104 3.11 -0.84 -11.12
N ASP A 105 3.82 0.20 -10.65
CA ASP A 105 5.10 0.63 -11.22
C ASP A 105 6.21 -0.44 -11.09
N GLY A 106 5.95 -1.53 -10.36
CA GLY A 106 6.78 -2.73 -10.34
C GLY A 106 7.09 -3.31 -11.73
N ALA A 107 6.23 -3.06 -12.72
CA ALA A 107 6.49 -3.41 -14.12
C ALA A 107 7.80 -2.80 -14.66
N TYR A 108 8.19 -1.60 -14.22
CA TYR A 108 9.49 -1.00 -14.56
C TYR A 108 10.66 -1.84 -14.01
N GLY A 109 10.58 -2.23 -12.73
CA GLY A 109 11.60 -3.08 -12.10
C GLY A 109 11.72 -4.45 -12.76
N VAL A 110 10.59 -5.06 -13.13
CA VAL A 110 10.55 -6.29 -13.93
C VAL A 110 11.18 -6.10 -15.32
N GLY A 111 10.91 -4.98 -15.98
CA GLY A 111 11.53 -4.61 -17.26
C GLY A 111 13.05 -4.48 -17.18
N VAL A 112 13.58 -3.86 -16.12
CA VAL A 112 15.04 -3.76 -15.87
C VAL A 112 15.67 -5.14 -15.65
N LEU A 113 15.03 -6.01 -14.86
CA LEU A 113 15.51 -7.38 -14.62
C LEU A 113 15.54 -8.22 -15.90
N ASN A 114 14.47 -8.15 -16.70
CA ASN A 114 14.39 -8.80 -18.02
C ASN A 114 15.44 -8.23 -18.99
N GLY A 115 15.64 -6.91 -19.00
CA GLY A 115 16.63 -6.24 -19.85
C GLY A 115 18.06 -6.69 -19.55
N TRP A 116 18.44 -6.79 -18.27
CA TRP A 116 19.74 -7.34 -17.88
C TRP A 116 19.90 -8.82 -18.25
N THR A 117 18.84 -9.62 -18.16
CA THR A 117 18.85 -11.02 -18.64
C THR A 117 19.08 -11.09 -20.15
N ALA A 118 18.32 -10.31 -20.93
CA ALA A 118 18.43 -10.26 -22.39
C ALA A 118 19.83 -9.78 -22.84
N ALA A 119 20.40 -8.79 -22.15
CA ALA A 119 21.77 -8.32 -22.36
C ALA A 119 22.86 -9.28 -21.85
N ARG A 120 22.48 -10.36 -21.13
CA ARG A 120 23.38 -11.32 -20.46
C ARG A 120 24.33 -10.68 -19.45
N THR A 121 23.94 -9.54 -18.87
CA THR A 121 24.73 -8.77 -17.90
C THR A 121 24.16 -8.81 -16.48
N ARG A 122 23.05 -9.52 -16.25
CA ARG A 122 22.42 -9.64 -14.93
C ARG A 122 23.35 -10.27 -13.90
N PRO A 123 23.68 -9.57 -12.79
CA PRO A 123 24.47 -10.16 -11.72
C PRO A 123 23.71 -11.27 -10.98
N THR A 124 24.42 -12.28 -10.50
CA THR A 124 23.92 -13.17 -9.45
C THR A 124 23.99 -12.43 -8.12
N PHE A 125 22.90 -11.80 -7.72
CA PHE A 125 22.85 -10.96 -6.52
C PHE A 125 23.15 -11.76 -5.25
N THR A 126 24.15 -11.32 -4.48
CA THR A 126 24.50 -11.86 -3.17
C THR A 126 23.42 -11.54 -2.14
N VAL A 127 22.84 -10.34 -2.24
CA VAL A 127 21.72 -9.89 -1.39
C VAL A 127 20.65 -9.26 -2.28
N VAL A 128 19.40 -9.67 -2.08
CA VAL A 128 18.22 -9.03 -2.66
C VAL A 128 17.33 -8.57 -1.51
N SER A 129 16.96 -7.30 -1.48
CA SER A 129 15.96 -6.76 -0.55
C SER A 129 14.74 -6.21 -1.30
N GLY A 130 13.55 -6.36 -0.70
CA GLY A 130 12.31 -5.86 -1.28
C GLY A 130 11.34 -5.30 -0.24
N VAL A 131 10.69 -4.18 -0.54
CA VAL A 131 9.61 -3.58 0.27
C VAL A 131 8.33 -3.44 -0.57
N SER A 132 7.16 -3.74 0.02
CA SER A 132 5.86 -3.67 -0.68
C SER A 132 5.90 -4.44 -2.02
N THR A 133 5.59 -3.81 -3.16
CA THR A 133 5.73 -4.37 -4.52
C THR A 133 7.09 -5.04 -4.75
N GLY A 134 8.18 -4.39 -4.37
CA GLY A 134 9.53 -4.95 -4.50
C GLY A 134 9.72 -6.24 -3.70
N GLY A 135 8.96 -6.44 -2.62
CA GLY A 135 8.94 -7.68 -1.85
C GLY A 135 8.26 -8.85 -2.57
N LEU A 136 7.34 -8.59 -3.51
CA LEU A 136 6.76 -9.62 -4.38
C LEU A 136 7.70 -9.99 -5.54
N ILE A 137 8.48 -9.02 -6.04
CA ILE A 137 9.48 -9.23 -7.10
C ILE A 137 10.73 -9.94 -6.56
N ALA A 138 11.13 -9.63 -5.32
CA ALA A 138 12.40 -10.05 -4.73
C ALA A 138 12.69 -11.57 -4.75
N PRO A 139 11.75 -12.49 -4.43
CA PRO A 139 12.01 -13.93 -4.49
C PRO A 139 12.42 -14.40 -5.89
N PHE A 140 11.72 -13.97 -6.93
CA PHE A 140 12.03 -14.31 -8.32
C PHE A 140 13.33 -13.65 -8.78
N ALA A 141 13.53 -12.37 -8.44
CA ALA A 141 14.77 -11.64 -8.73
C ALA A 141 16.00 -12.31 -8.10
N PHE A 142 15.84 -12.87 -6.89
CA PHE A 142 16.83 -13.63 -6.15
C PHE A 142 17.09 -15.02 -6.75
N LEU A 143 16.07 -15.76 -7.16
CA LEU A 143 16.27 -17.09 -7.75
C LEU A 143 16.88 -17.03 -9.15
N GLY A 144 16.57 -16.00 -9.95
CA GLY A 144 17.30 -15.69 -11.18
C GLY A 144 16.43 -15.60 -12.45
N PRO A 145 17.08 -15.57 -13.64
CA PRO A 145 16.41 -15.38 -14.93
C PRO A 145 15.31 -16.38 -15.29
N GLN A 146 15.31 -17.58 -14.71
CA GLN A 146 14.31 -18.62 -14.98
C GLN A 146 12.88 -18.24 -14.54
N TYR A 147 12.72 -17.14 -13.78
CA TYR A 147 11.43 -16.58 -13.39
C TYR A 147 11.08 -15.26 -14.09
N ASP A 148 11.82 -14.87 -15.13
CA ASP A 148 11.58 -13.60 -15.82
C ASP A 148 10.25 -13.59 -16.58
N ASP A 149 9.87 -14.73 -17.18
CA ASP A 149 8.54 -14.90 -17.78
C ASP A 149 7.42 -14.87 -16.72
N THR A 150 7.64 -15.45 -15.53
CA THR A 150 6.68 -15.36 -14.41
C THR A 150 6.52 -13.92 -13.91
N LEU A 151 7.63 -13.20 -13.73
CA LEU A 151 7.61 -11.79 -13.35
C LEU A 151 6.89 -10.94 -14.40
N LYS A 152 7.15 -11.20 -15.68
CA LYS A 152 6.50 -10.55 -16.81
C LYS A 152 5.00 -10.88 -16.86
N GLU A 153 4.60 -12.12 -16.64
CA GLU A 153 3.18 -12.49 -16.53
C GLU A 153 2.50 -11.72 -15.39
N VAL A 154 3.05 -11.75 -14.18
CA VAL A 154 2.45 -11.11 -12.99
C VAL A 154 2.33 -9.59 -13.14
N TYR A 155 3.29 -8.93 -13.79
CA TYR A 155 3.35 -7.46 -13.89
C TYR A 155 3.01 -6.86 -15.26
N THR A 156 2.87 -7.65 -16.33
CA THR A 156 2.56 -7.15 -17.68
C THR A 156 1.50 -7.94 -18.44
N SER A 157 1.04 -9.12 -17.97
CA SER A 157 -0.19 -9.71 -18.51
C SER A 157 -1.41 -8.94 -18.00
N GLY A 158 -2.61 -9.24 -18.54
CA GLY A 158 -3.88 -8.60 -18.13
C GLY A 158 -4.24 -8.71 -16.64
N ILE A 159 -3.48 -9.47 -15.84
CA ILE A 159 -3.43 -9.31 -14.38
C ILE A 159 -3.15 -7.83 -14.05
N ALA A 160 -2.10 -7.23 -14.61
CA ALA A 160 -1.78 -5.82 -14.41
C ALA A 160 -2.93 -4.88 -14.83
N GLU A 161 -3.62 -5.14 -15.94
CA GLU A 161 -4.84 -4.37 -16.30
C GLU A 161 -5.95 -4.53 -15.25
N SER A 162 -6.15 -5.73 -14.69
CA SER A 162 -7.08 -5.93 -13.57
C SER A 162 -6.62 -5.30 -12.25
N LEU A 163 -5.30 -5.09 -12.06
CA LEU A 163 -4.72 -4.44 -10.88
C LEU A 163 -4.64 -2.91 -11.02
N LEU A 164 -4.63 -2.39 -12.26
CA LEU A 164 -4.53 -0.98 -12.62
C LEU A 164 -5.91 -0.33 -12.83
N ASN A 165 -6.83 -1.02 -13.50
CA ASN A 165 -8.21 -0.56 -13.69
C ASN A 165 -9.10 -0.84 -12.48
N ASP A 166 -8.65 -1.69 -11.54
CA ASP A 166 -9.28 -1.80 -10.22
C ASP A 166 -8.51 -0.92 -9.22
N PRO A 167 -9.01 0.29 -8.88
CA PRO A 167 -8.44 1.10 -7.80
C PRO A 167 -8.47 0.39 -6.45
N SER A 168 -9.07 -0.81 -6.36
CA SER A 168 -8.92 -1.69 -5.21
C SER A 168 -7.49 -2.15 -4.96
N ILE A 169 -6.55 -2.36 -5.90
CA ILE A 169 -5.26 -2.98 -5.50
C ILE A 169 -4.30 -2.02 -4.79
N VAL A 170 -4.23 -0.75 -5.23
CA VAL A 170 -3.56 0.28 -4.43
C VAL A 170 -4.31 0.50 -3.10
N ARG A 171 -5.64 0.36 -3.05
CA ARG A 171 -6.41 0.34 -1.79
C ARG A 171 -6.28 -0.96 -0.96
N VAL A 172 -5.96 -2.11 -1.52
CA VAL A 172 -5.79 -3.37 -0.77
C VAL A 172 -4.42 -3.36 -0.09
N LEU A 173 -3.44 -2.68 -0.69
CA LEU A 173 -2.14 -2.41 -0.08
C LEU A 173 -2.12 -1.20 0.87
N PHE A 174 -2.94 -0.15 0.62
CA PHE A 174 -2.86 1.12 1.37
C PHE A 174 -4.18 1.74 1.86
N GLY A 175 -5.34 1.16 1.56
CA GLY A 175 -6.65 1.83 1.65
C GLY A 175 -7.79 0.95 2.19
N SER A 176 -7.80 0.80 3.52
CA SER A 176 -8.79 0.10 4.36
C SER A 176 -8.82 -1.44 4.22
N GLY A 177 -8.73 -2.13 5.37
CA GLY A 177 -8.86 -3.60 5.49
C GLY A 177 -10.28 -4.14 5.23
N LEU A 178 -11.10 -3.42 4.47
CA LEU A 178 -12.51 -3.72 4.21
C LEU A 178 -12.70 -4.80 3.14
N PHE A 179 -11.68 -5.03 2.29
CA PHE A 179 -11.72 -6.01 1.19
C PHE A 179 -10.57 -7.01 1.25
N GLY A 180 -10.51 -7.75 2.36
CA GLY A 180 -9.93 -9.10 2.45
C GLY A 180 -8.50 -9.31 1.93
N ASN A 181 -7.55 -9.48 2.87
CA ASN A 181 -6.18 -10.00 2.64
C ASN A 181 -6.12 -11.33 1.82
N THR A 182 -7.27 -12.01 1.66
CA THR A 182 -7.48 -13.23 0.89
C THR A 182 -6.89 -13.19 -0.53
N ARG A 183 -7.19 -12.17 -1.35
CA ARG A 183 -6.71 -12.13 -2.75
C ARG A 183 -5.19 -12.04 -2.86
N LEU A 184 -4.56 -11.17 -2.05
CA LEU A 184 -3.11 -11.04 -2.04
C LEU A 184 -2.44 -12.33 -1.53
N ARG A 185 -3.00 -12.94 -0.47
CA ARG A 185 -2.55 -14.22 0.06
C ARG A 185 -2.66 -15.34 -0.98
N GLU A 186 -3.73 -15.38 -1.78
CA GLU A 186 -3.91 -16.37 -2.85
C GLU A 186 -2.94 -16.16 -4.01
N LEU A 187 -2.66 -14.91 -4.40
CA LEU A 187 -1.63 -14.58 -5.39
C LEU A 187 -0.23 -15.00 -4.90
N VAL A 188 0.12 -14.67 -3.65
CA VAL A 188 1.38 -15.09 -3.04
C VAL A 188 1.46 -16.62 -2.95
N ALA A 189 0.40 -17.31 -2.51
CA ALA A 189 0.38 -18.76 -2.43
C ALA A 189 0.48 -19.45 -3.80
N ARG A 190 -0.04 -18.83 -4.86
CA ARG A 190 0.08 -19.33 -6.25
C ARG A 190 1.51 -19.26 -6.77
N TYR A 191 2.19 -18.12 -6.58
CA TYR A 191 3.49 -17.88 -7.21
C TYR A 191 4.70 -18.11 -6.27
N VAL A 192 4.52 -18.13 -4.94
CA VAL A 192 5.56 -18.35 -3.93
C VAL A 192 5.19 -19.61 -3.10
N GLY A 193 5.02 -20.72 -3.81
CA GLY A 193 4.70 -22.02 -3.22
C GLY A 193 5.91 -22.76 -2.61
N PRO A 194 5.71 -24.01 -2.12
CA PRO A 194 6.76 -24.80 -1.47
C PRO A 194 8.04 -24.98 -2.30
N GLU A 195 7.92 -25.06 -3.63
CA GLU A 195 9.09 -25.19 -4.51
C GLU A 195 9.98 -23.94 -4.45
N ILE A 196 9.39 -22.74 -4.54
CA ILE A 196 10.10 -21.46 -4.45
C ILE A 196 10.82 -21.33 -3.10
N LEU A 197 10.13 -21.69 -2.01
CA LEU A 197 10.75 -21.73 -0.68
C LEU A 197 11.94 -22.69 -0.64
N ALA A 198 11.79 -23.92 -1.16
CA ALA A 198 12.90 -24.86 -1.25
C ALA A 198 14.07 -24.35 -2.12
N GLN A 199 13.80 -23.58 -3.18
CA GLN A 199 14.85 -22.92 -3.98
C GLN A 199 15.54 -21.82 -3.15
N VAL A 200 14.78 -20.98 -2.45
CA VAL A 200 15.28 -19.88 -1.60
C VAL A 200 16.15 -20.43 -0.46
N ALA A 201 15.76 -21.54 0.16
CA ALA A 201 16.54 -22.23 1.19
C ALA A 201 17.89 -22.73 0.65
N ARG A 202 17.92 -23.33 -0.56
CA ARG A 202 19.16 -23.78 -1.22
C ARG A 202 20.10 -22.62 -1.52
N GLU A 203 19.59 -21.49 -1.99
CA GLU A 203 20.40 -20.29 -2.25
C GLU A 203 20.87 -19.62 -0.95
N ASN A 204 20.08 -19.65 0.12
CA ASN A 204 20.47 -19.22 1.45
C ASN A 204 21.59 -20.08 2.05
N ALA A 205 21.57 -21.40 1.83
CA ALA A 205 22.65 -22.29 2.23
C ALA A 205 23.98 -22.00 1.50
N LYS A 206 23.94 -21.38 0.32
CA LYS A 206 25.12 -20.84 -0.40
C LYS A 206 25.56 -19.46 0.13
N GLY A 207 24.94 -18.95 1.19
CA GLY A 207 25.24 -17.66 1.82
C GLY A 207 24.48 -16.46 1.23
N ARG A 208 23.71 -16.63 0.14
CA ARG A 208 22.94 -15.52 -0.46
C ARG A 208 21.78 -15.12 0.47
N LYS A 209 21.35 -13.86 0.43
CA LYS A 209 20.29 -13.35 1.32
C LYS A 209 19.12 -12.75 0.57
N LEU A 210 17.92 -13.20 0.93
CA LEU A 210 16.64 -12.62 0.51
C LEU A 210 16.00 -11.94 1.73
N LEU A 211 15.87 -10.63 1.67
CA LEU A 211 15.37 -9.80 2.77
C LEU A 211 14.06 -9.14 2.35
N ILE A 212 12.99 -9.31 3.13
CA ILE A 212 11.72 -8.62 2.90
C ILE A 212 11.53 -7.58 4.00
N VAL A 213 11.12 -6.37 3.63
CA VAL A 213 10.98 -5.25 4.56
C VAL A 213 9.51 -4.88 4.68
N THR A 214 9.03 -4.75 5.92
CA THR A 214 7.66 -4.36 6.27
C THR A 214 7.67 -3.31 7.38
N THR A 215 6.53 -2.67 7.63
CA THR A 215 6.34 -1.82 8.81
C THR A 215 5.49 -2.55 9.83
N ASP A 216 6.00 -2.69 11.05
CA ASP A 216 5.23 -3.09 12.23
C ASP A 216 4.44 -1.85 12.70
N LEU A 217 3.12 -1.86 12.53
CA LEU A 217 2.28 -0.67 12.76
C LEU A 217 2.00 -0.40 14.24
N ASP A 218 2.07 -1.42 15.08
CA ASP A 218 1.80 -1.29 16.52
C ASP A 218 3.03 -0.76 17.28
N THR A 219 4.24 -1.07 16.80
CA THR A 219 5.50 -0.46 17.30
C THR A 219 6.01 0.71 16.46
N GLN A 220 5.46 0.92 15.26
CA GLN A 220 5.91 1.90 14.26
C GLN A 220 7.34 1.69 13.75
N ARG A 221 7.85 0.44 13.80
CA ARG A 221 9.24 0.11 13.44
C ARG A 221 9.33 -0.62 12.09
N THR A 222 10.40 -0.35 11.35
CA THR A 222 10.73 -1.08 10.12
C THR A 222 11.25 -2.47 10.48
N ALA A 223 10.50 -3.52 10.15
CA ALA A 223 10.87 -4.91 10.34
C ALA A 223 11.52 -5.49 9.07
N ILE A 224 12.59 -6.24 9.24
CA ILE A 224 13.38 -6.89 8.19
C ILE A 224 13.34 -8.40 8.43
N TRP A 225 12.83 -9.14 7.44
CA TRP A 225 12.59 -10.58 7.48
C TRP A 225 13.64 -11.31 6.63
N ASP A 226 14.36 -12.27 7.22
CA ASP A 226 15.30 -13.14 6.50
C ASP A 226 14.54 -14.33 5.91
N MET A 227 14.04 -14.16 4.69
CA MET A 227 13.26 -15.19 3.99
C MET A 227 14.11 -16.43 3.68
N GLY A 228 15.44 -16.28 3.58
CA GLY A 228 16.36 -17.39 3.42
C GLY A 228 16.35 -18.32 4.62
N LYS A 229 16.32 -17.75 5.83
CA LYS A 229 16.13 -18.52 7.08
C LYS A 229 14.71 -19.06 7.21
N ILE A 230 13.67 -18.24 6.94
CA ILE A 230 12.26 -18.66 7.07
C ILE A 230 11.95 -19.86 6.17
N ALA A 231 12.49 -19.89 4.94
CA ALA A 231 12.29 -20.98 4.00
C ALA A 231 13.08 -22.27 4.34
N ALA A 232 13.98 -22.22 5.34
CA ALA A 232 14.78 -23.35 5.81
C ALA A 232 14.25 -23.96 7.12
N VAL A 233 13.06 -23.56 7.56
CA VAL A 233 12.27 -24.14 8.67
C VAL A 233 11.33 -25.20 8.12
#